data_AF-A0A968XM34-F1
#
_entry.id   AF-A0A968XM34-F1
#
_cell.length_a   1.000
_cell.length_b   1.000
_cell.length_c   1.000
_cell.angle_alpha   90.00
_cell.angle_beta   90.00
_cell.angle_gamma   90.00
#
_symmetry.space_group_name_H-M   'P 1'
#
loop_
_entity.id
_entity.type
_entity.pdbx_description
1 polymer ?
#
loop_
_entity_poly.entity_id
_entity_poly.type
_entity_poly.pdbx_seq_one_letter_code
_entity_poly.pdbx_strand_id
1 'polypeptide(L)' 'MEYPNVTLLTNAMVTRLETDAGGRNISAVHVKRNDVEEIYSADVVVVSAGAINSAALLLRSAKRKTYR' A
#
# COMPACT_ATOMS: atom_id res chain seq x y z
N MET A 1 -15.94 -11.88 14.01
CA MET A 1 -16.00 -11.07 12.78
C MET A 1 -17.43 -11.07 12.33
N GLU A 2 -18.09 -9.92 12.33
CA GLU A 2 -19.53 -9.78 12.07
C GLU A 2 -19.89 -9.87 10.58
N TYR A 3 -18.88 -9.75 9.71
CA TYR A 3 -19.03 -9.80 8.25
C TYR A 3 -18.07 -10.84 7.65
N PRO A 4 -18.57 -11.85 6.90
CA PRO A 4 -17.74 -12.94 6.37
C PRO A 4 -16.81 -12.52 5.23
N ASN A 5 -17.07 -11.38 4.60
CA ASN A 5 -16.28 -10.80 3.52
C ASN A 5 -15.25 -9.77 4.01
N VAL A 6 -15.03 -9.66 5.33
CA VAL A 6 -14.11 -8.69 5.92
C VAL A 6 -13.06 -9.44 6.72
N THR A 7 -11.80 -9.20 6.39
CA THR A 7 -10.64 -9.72 7.14
C THR A 7 -9.85 -8.55 7.70
N LEU A 8 -9.59 -8.56 9.00
CA LEU A 8 -8.69 -7.59 9.65
C LEU A 8 -7.32 -8.23 9.86
N LEU A 9 -6.30 -7.63 9.27
CA LEU A 9 -4.91 -8.00 9.48
C LEU A 9 -4.27 -6.98 10.43
N THR A 10 -3.87 -7.41 11.62
CA THR A 10 -3.14 -6.58 12.59
C THR A 10 -1.64 -6.82 12.49
N ASN A 11 -0.85 -5.94 13.11
CA ASN A 11 0.62 -5.96 13.01
C ASN A 11 1.15 -5.96 11.56
N ALA A 12 0.36 -5.40 10.64
CA ALA A 12 0.60 -5.41 9.20
C ALA A 12 0.87 -3.98 8.73
N MET A 13 2.14 -3.59 8.66
CA MET A 13 2.54 -2.24 8.27
C MET A 13 2.71 -2.15 6.75
N VAL A 14 1.89 -1.33 6.08
CA VAL A 14 2.09 -1.03 4.66
C VAL A 14 3.37 -0.19 4.48
N THR A 15 4.33 -0.71 3.72
CA THR A 15 5.62 -0.05 3.49
C THR A 15 5.69 0.70 2.18
N ARG A 16 5.00 0.24 1.13
CA ARG A 16 5.02 0.90 -0.17
C ARG A 16 3.79 0.53 -1.00
N LEU A 17 3.27 1.49 -1.75
CA LEU A 17 2.38 1.24 -2.88
C LEU A 17 3.22 1.19 -4.15
N GLU A 18 3.17 0.06 -4.84
CA GLU A 18 3.80 -0.07 -6.14
C GLU A 18 2.86 0.39 -7.23
N THR A 19 3.37 1.24 -8.12
CA THR A 19 2.65 1.66 -9.31
C THR A 19 3.17 0.93 -10.54
N ASP A 20 2.26 0.71 -11.49
CA ASP A 20 2.59 0.20 -12.82
C ASP A 20 3.65 1.07 -13.54
N ALA A 21 4.09 0.62 -14.72
CA ALA A 21 5.04 1.37 -15.53
C ALA A 21 4.55 2.79 -15.88
N GLY A 22 3.23 2.97 -16.01
CA GLY A 22 2.60 4.26 -16.29
C GLY A 22 2.47 5.18 -15.06
N GLY A 23 2.72 4.68 -13.85
CA GLY A 23 2.57 5.42 -12.61
C GLY A 23 1.11 5.75 -12.25
N ARG A 24 0.12 5.12 -12.91
CA ARG A 24 -1.30 5.50 -12.80
C ARG A 24 -2.12 4.56 -11.93
N ASN A 25 -1.77 3.28 -11.93
CA ASN A 25 -2.48 2.26 -11.15
C ASN A 25 -1.57 1.65 -10.11
N ILE A 26 -2.13 1.31 -8.94
CA ILE A 26 -1.44 0.50 -7.95
C ILE A 26 -1.45 -0.95 -8.42
N SER A 27 -0.27 -1.54 -8.64
CA SER A 27 -0.12 -2.94 -9.02
C SER A 27 0.07 -3.86 -7.81
N ALA A 28 0.64 -3.34 -6.72
CA ALA A 28 0.92 -4.12 -5.52
C ALA A 28 1.00 -3.25 -4.26
N VAL A 29 0.66 -3.83 -3.11
CA VAL A 29 0.78 -3.26 -1.78
C VAL A 29 1.81 -4.08 -1.00
N HIS A 30 2.94 -3.46 -0.69
CA HIS A 30 4.03 -4.06 0.08
C HIS A 30 3.74 -3.89 1.57
N VAL A 31 3.76 -4.99 2.32
CA VAL A 31 3.40 -5.04 3.74
C VAL A 31 4.50 -5.77 4.52
N LYS A 32 4.89 -5.22 5.66
CA LYS A 32 5.71 -5.92 6.64
C LYS A 32 4.80 -6.41 7.77
N ARG A 33 4.68 -7.73 7.95
CA ARG A 33 3.87 -8.34 9.01
C ARG A 33 4.67 -9.41 9.74
N ASN A 34 4.77 -9.30 11.05
CA ASN A 34 5.55 -10.22 11.90
C ASN A 34 6.99 -10.44 11.37
N ASP A 35 7.64 -9.34 10.97
CA ASP A 35 8.97 -9.32 10.34
C ASP A 35 9.12 -10.03 8.98
N VAL A 36 8.02 -10.47 8.38
CA VAL A 36 7.96 -11.03 7.03
C VAL A 36 7.43 -10.00 6.05
N GLU A 37 8.01 -9.97 4.85
CA GLU A 37 7.48 -9.19 3.74
C GLU A 37 6.38 -9.96 3.01
N GLU A 38 5.26 -9.28 2.80
CA GLU A 38 4.08 -9.79 2.11
C GLU A 38 3.67 -8.81 1.03
N ILE A 39 3.12 -9.33 -0.06
CA ILE A 39 2.64 -8.53 -1.18
C ILE A 39 1.18 -8.88 -1.43
N TYR A 40 0.35 -7.85 -1.45
CA TYR A 40 -1.07 -7.95 -1.75
C TYR A 40 -1.42 -7.20 -3.04
N SER A 41 -2.45 -7.65 -3.73
CA SER A 41 -3.04 -6.96 -4.88
C SER A 41 -4.55 -6.84 -4.71
N ALA A 42 -5.13 -5.76 -5.22
CA ALA A 42 -6.57 -5.52 -5.18
C ALA A 42 -6.96 -4.58 -6.33
N ASP A 43 -8.23 -4.66 -6.76
CA ASP A 43 -8.78 -3.75 -7.77
C ASP A 43 -8.92 -2.32 -7.25
N VAL A 44 -9.16 -2.17 -5.94
CA VAL A 44 -9.32 -0.87 -5.26
C VAL A 44 -8.47 -0.84 -4.00
N VAL A 45 -7.68 0.22 -3.84
CA VAL A 45 -6.84 0.46 -2.65
C VAL A 45 -7.27 1.77 -2.00
N VAL A 46 -7.59 1.71 -0.71
CA VAL A 46 -7.99 2.88 0.09
C VAL A 46 -6.92 3.15 1.15
N VAL A 47 -6.39 4.38 1.16
CA VAL A 47 -5.35 4.80 2.13
C VAL A 47 -5.98 5.61 3.26
N SER A 48 -6.17 4.95 4.40
CA SER A 48 -6.80 5.53 5.60
C SER A 48 -5.88 5.51 6.82
N ALA A 49 -4.58 5.76 6.62
CA ALA A 49 -3.56 5.69 7.68
C ALA A 49 -3.48 6.95 8.57
N GLY A 50 -4.37 7.92 8.37
CA GLY A 50 -4.32 9.25 8.98
C GLY A 50 -3.38 10.21 8.24
N ALA A 51 -3.54 11.52 8.45
CA ALA A 51 -2.92 12.56 7.61
C ALA A 51 -1.40 12.39 7.43
N ILE A 52 -0.67 12.19 8.54
CA ILE A 52 0.80 12.09 8.53
C ILE A 52 1.26 10.80 7.81
N ASN A 53 0.71 9.65 8.18
CA ASN A 53 1.17 8.36 7.64
C ASN A 53 0.69 8.15 6.21
N SER A 54 -0.49 8.63 5.84
CA SER A 54 -0.96 8.63 4.45
C SER A 54 -0.01 9.45 3.57
N ALA A 55 0.36 10.67 3.99
CA ALA A 55 1.31 11.49 3.25
C ALA A 55 2.69 10.83 3.16
N ALA A 56 3.21 10.30 4.27
CA ALA A 56 4.50 9.61 4.30
C ALA A 56 4.52 8.36 3.40
N LEU A 57 3.44 7.55 3.43
CA LEU A 57 3.30 6.39 2.57
C LEU A 57 3.27 6.80 1.09
N LEU A 58 2.49 7.83 0.73
CA LEU A 58 2.43 8.30 -0.65
C LEU A 58 3.78 8.82 -1.14
N LEU A 59 4.52 9.56 -0.30
CA LEU A 59 5.86 10.03 -0.64
C LEU A 59 6.84 8.88 -0.87
N ARG A 60 6.83 7.86 -0.01
CA ARG A 60 7.63 6.63 -0.17
C ARG A 60 7.24 5.79 -1.39
N SER A 61 6.01 5.96 -1.85
CA SER A 61 5.43 5.22 -2.99
C SER A 61 5.60 5.95 -4.31
N ALA A 62 5.98 7.23 -4.28
CA ALA A 62 6.16 8.03 -5.47
C ALA A 62 7.33 7.51 -6.31
N LYS A 63 7.07 7.21 -7.59
CA LYS A 63 8.15 7.01 -8.56
C LYS A 63 8.78 8.36 -8.89
N ARG A 64 10.11 8.43 -8.80
CA ARG A 64 10.87 9.59 -9.26
C ARG A 64 10.67 9.76 -10.77
N LYS A 65 10.04 10.87 -11.18
CA LYS A 65 10.05 11.28 -12.59
C LYS A 65 11.47 11.68 -12.95
N THR A 66 12.15 10.87 -13.75
CA THR A 66 13.41 11.28 -14.38
C THR A 66 13.04 12.19 -15.55
N TYR A 67 13.32 13.48 -15.42
CA TYR A 67 13.28 14.40 -16.57
C TYR A 67 14.42 14.02 -17.51
N ARG A 68 14.11 13.80 -18.79
CA ARG A 68 15.09 13.74 -19.88
C ARG A 68 15.07 15.07 -20.59
#